data_AF-A0A2V9R877-F1
#
_entry.id   AF-A0A2V9R877-F1
#
_cell.length_a   1.000
_cell.length_b   1.000
_cell.length_c   1.000
_cell.angle_alpha   90.00
_cell.angle_beta   90.00
_cell.angle_gamma   90.00
#
_symmetry.space_group_name_H-M   'P 1'
#
loop_
_entity.id
_entity.type
_entity.pdbx_description
1 polymer ?
#
loop_
_entity_poly.entity_id
_entity_poly.type
_entity_poly.pdbx_seq_one_letter_code
_entity_poly.pdbx_strand_id
1 'polypeptide(L)'
;MAALGRASLLASRLASERLGGSLALPFAAFGIFSEVHPGEGNGSVMEGTRLGRRRNGILYFRTIVFSVALTAAVIWIRLFSNRTWANSPRPHFVDVAPRSGISYSTNNHFTGRKYFQQPMCGGVAILDFDNDGRMDIYLTNGARLPELRKENPSFYNCLLRNQGNGTFKDVTSEAGLTGSQLDFCYGVATGDFDNDGATDLFVCN
;
A
#
# COMPACT_ATOMS: atom_id res chain seq x y z
N MET A 1 20.44 -17.37 -26.04
CA MET A 1 19.10 -17.95 -25.83
C MET A 1 18.71 -17.62 -24.39
N ALA A 2 17.76 -16.70 -24.22
CA ALA A 2 17.38 -16.14 -22.93
C ALA A 2 16.48 -17.13 -22.17
N ALA A 3 16.89 -17.53 -20.96
CA ALA A 3 16.01 -18.19 -20.02
C ALA A 3 15.11 -17.11 -19.41
N LEU A 4 13.88 -17.00 -19.91
CA LEU A 4 12.81 -16.30 -19.21
C LEU A 4 12.50 -17.09 -17.94
N GLY A 5 12.90 -16.54 -16.78
CA GLY A 5 12.52 -17.06 -15.47
C GLY A 5 11.00 -17.13 -15.36
N ARG A 6 10.50 -18.18 -14.73
CA ARG A 6 9.06 -18.35 -14.50
C ARG A 6 8.71 -17.47 -13.30
N ALA A 7 7.88 -16.46 -13.50
CA ALA A 7 7.24 -15.80 -12.38
C ALA A 7 6.02 -16.62 -11.95
N SER A 8 5.93 -16.93 -10.66
CA SER A 8 4.81 -17.69 -10.10
C SER A 8 4.09 -16.85 -9.05
N LEU A 9 2.78 -16.64 -9.23
CA LEU A 9 1.92 -16.01 -8.23
C LEU A 9 1.49 -17.09 -7.22
N LEU A 10 1.79 -16.90 -5.95
CA LEU A 10 1.31 -17.76 -4.86
C LEU A 10 0.25 -16.97 -4.09
N ALA A 11 -1.03 -17.23 -4.40
CA ALA A 11 -2.16 -16.72 -3.63
C ALA A 11 -2.39 -17.63 -2.41
N SER A 12 -2.24 -17.11 -1.20
CA SER A 12 -2.56 -17.85 0.03
C SER A 12 -4.04 -17.69 0.36
N ARG A 13 -4.79 -18.80 0.37
CA ARG A 13 -6.22 -18.83 0.72
C ARG A 13 -6.41 -19.26 2.18
N LEU A 14 -7.42 -18.68 2.85
CA LEU A 14 -7.94 -18.84 4.24
C LEU A 14 -7.56 -17.63 5.12
N ALA A 15 -8.46 -16.76 5.60
CA ALA A 15 -9.72 -17.05 6.29
C ALA A 15 -10.86 -16.04 6.03
N SER A 16 -12.08 -16.56 6.19
CA SER A 16 -13.39 -15.94 6.02
C SER A 16 -13.93 -15.33 7.32
N GLU A 17 -14.69 -14.23 7.15
CA GLU A 17 -15.74 -13.65 8.02
C GLU A 17 -15.41 -13.09 9.41
N ARG A 18 -15.46 -11.75 9.54
CA ARG A 18 -16.46 -11.07 10.41
C ARG A 18 -16.56 -9.55 10.16
N LEU A 19 -17.79 -9.09 10.36
CA LEU A 19 -18.38 -7.80 10.00
C LEU A 19 -17.78 -6.56 10.68
N GLY A 20 -17.68 -5.47 9.91
CA GLY A 20 -18.50 -4.28 10.12
C GLY A 20 -17.88 -3.09 10.85
N GLY A 21 -17.75 -1.97 10.13
CA GLY A 21 -18.02 -0.63 10.70
C GLY A 21 -17.09 0.52 10.27
N SER A 22 -17.68 1.50 9.55
CA SER A 22 -17.42 2.96 9.64
C SER A 22 -16.09 3.49 9.07
N LEU A 23 -15.98 4.60 8.33
CA LEU A 23 -16.81 5.78 8.09
C LEU A 23 -16.74 6.20 6.62
N ALA A 24 -17.88 6.56 6.02
CA ALA A 24 -17.94 7.28 4.76
C ALA A 24 -17.66 8.78 4.98
N LEU A 25 -16.74 9.35 4.19
CA LEU A 25 -16.58 10.80 4.05
C LEU A 25 -17.66 11.33 3.09
N PRO A 26 -18.34 12.46 3.36
CA PRO A 26 -19.25 13.03 2.38
C PRO A 26 -18.45 13.78 1.29
N PHE A 27 -18.43 13.21 0.08
CA PHE A 27 -18.10 13.96 -1.13
C PHE A 27 -19.26 14.92 -1.45
N ALA A 28 -19.05 16.22 -1.29
CA ALA A 28 -19.99 17.22 -1.80
C ALA A 28 -19.77 17.37 -3.32
N ALA A 29 -20.67 16.78 -4.10
CA ALA A 29 -20.75 16.98 -5.54
C ALA A 29 -21.21 18.43 -5.84
N PHE A 30 -20.33 19.25 -6.40
CA PHE A 30 -20.71 20.54 -6.98
C PHE A 30 -21.19 20.30 -8.42
N GLY A 31 -22.50 20.35 -8.63
CA GLY A 31 -23.10 20.34 -9.96
C GLY A 31 -22.78 21.65 -10.70
N ILE A 32 -22.10 21.55 -11.84
CA ILE A 32 -21.93 22.66 -12.78
C ILE A 32 -23.22 22.77 -13.59
N PHE A 33 -24.02 23.81 -13.34
CA PHE A 33 -25.18 24.13 -14.19
C PHE A 33 -24.65 24.85 -15.44
N SER A 34 -24.81 24.21 -16.61
CA SER A 34 -24.65 24.86 -17.91
C SER A 34 -25.91 25.68 -18.21
N GLU A 35 -25.75 26.96 -18.51
CA GLU A 35 -26.87 27.80 -18.92
C GLU A 35 -26.86 27.98 -20.45
N VAL A 36 -28.02 27.64 -21.03
CA VAL A 36 -28.38 27.71 -22.45
C VAL A 36 -28.54 29.16 -22.88
N HIS A 37 -27.97 29.55 -24.03
CA HIS A 37 -28.24 30.85 -24.65
C HIS A 37 -29.61 30.84 -25.37
N PRO A 38 -30.53 31.78 -25.09
CA PRO A 38 -31.62 32.10 -25.99
C PRO A 38 -31.19 33.21 -26.97
N GLY A 39 -31.62 33.04 -28.22
CA GLY A 39 -31.17 33.79 -29.39
C GLY A 39 -31.71 35.22 -29.55
N GLU A 40 -31.15 35.86 -30.57
CA GLU A 40 -31.43 37.22 -31.01
C GLU A 40 -32.88 37.41 -31.48
N GLY A 41 -33.52 38.45 -30.97
CA GLY A 41 -34.80 38.97 -31.44
C GLY A 41 -34.82 40.49 -31.29
N ASN A 42 -34.79 41.19 -32.43
CA ASN A 42 -34.86 42.65 -32.56
C ASN A 42 -36.17 43.23 -32.01
N GLY A 43 -36.07 44.32 -31.24
CA GLY A 43 -37.23 45.11 -30.81
C GLY A 43 -36.82 46.34 -30.00
N SER A 44 -36.83 47.50 -30.65
CA SER A 44 -36.50 48.82 -30.14
C SER A 44 -37.52 49.37 -29.14
N VAL A 45 -37.09 49.73 -27.92
CA VAL A 45 -37.64 50.87 -27.14
C VAL A 45 -36.54 51.43 -26.24
N MET A 46 -36.24 52.72 -26.39
CA MET A 46 -35.39 53.49 -25.48
C MET A 46 -36.21 53.93 -24.26
N GLU A 47 -35.83 53.54 -23.05
CA GLU A 47 -36.25 54.25 -21.84
C GLU A 47 -35.19 54.17 -20.72
N GLY A 48 -35.09 55.25 -19.96
CA GLY A 48 -33.95 55.65 -19.14
C GLY A 48 -33.52 54.72 -18.00
N THR A 49 -32.19 54.68 -17.80
CA THR A 49 -31.53 54.86 -16.49
C THR A 49 -32.05 54.06 -15.28
N ARG A 50 -31.98 52.71 -15.29
CA ARG A 50 -32.05 51.90 -14.05
C ARG A 50 -31.14 50.67 -13.96
N LEU A 51 -29.99 50.61 -14.65
CA LEU A 51 -29.10 49.43 -14.58
C LEU A 51 -27.91 49.53 -13.60
N GLY A 52 -27.70 50.65 -12.91
CA GLY A 52 -26.49 50.87 -12.11
C GLY A 52 -26.50 50.36 -10.66
N ARG A 53 -27.67 49.98 -10.10
CA ARG A 53 -27.79 49.76 -8.63
C ARG A 53 -27.90 48.29 -8.19
N ARG A 54 -28.32 47.36 -9.08
CA ARG A 54 -28.54 45.94 -8.72
C ARG A 54 -27.29 45.04 -8.84
N ARG A 55 -26.37 45.33 -9.76
CA ARG A 55 -25.14 44.52 -9.94
C ARG A 55 -24.18 44.59 -8.76
N ASN A 56 -24.14 45.74 -8.10
CA ASN A 56 -23.23 45.97 -6.97
C ASN A 56 -23.65 45.14 -5.74
N GLY A 57 -24.96 45.02 -5.45
CA GLY A 57 -25.45 44.27 -4.28
C GLY A 57 -25.12 42.78 -4.30
N ILE A 58 -25.20 42.12 -5.47
CA ILE A 58 -24.84 40.71 -5.63
C ILE A 58 -23.32 40.51 -5.53
N LEU A 59 -22.53 41.45 -6.06
CA LEU A 59 -21.08 41.41 -5.97
C LEU A 59 -20.62 41.62 -4.51
N TYR A 60 -21.19 42.61 -3.81
CA TYR A 60 -20.94 42.83 -2.38
C TYR A 60 -21.34 41.63 -1.52
N PHE A 61 -22.50 41.01 -1.79
CA PHE A 61 -22.96 39.83 -1.07
C PHE A 61 -22.02 38.62 -1.27
N ARG A 62 -21.57 38.35 -2.50
CA ARG A 62 -20.60 37.29 -2.80
C ARG A 62 -19.25 37.53 -2.12
N THR A 63 -18.78 38.78 -2.12
CA THR A 63 -17.53 39.14 -1.45
C THR A 63 -17.61 38.97 0.07
N ILE A 64 -18.75 39.32 0.68
CA ILE A 64 -18.97 39.15 2.12
C ILE A 64 -19.03 37.66 2.49
N VAL A 65 -19.81 36.86 1.77
CA VAL A 65 -19.90 35.40 2.01
C VAL A 65 -18.55 34.72 1.86
N PHE A 66 -17.78 35.07 0.83
CA PHE A 66 -16.44 34.54 0.62
C PHE A 66 -15.47 34.95 1.74
N SER A 67 -15.53 36.20 2.20
CA SER A 67 -14.67 36.70 3.28
C SER A 67 -14.99 36.02 4.62
N VAL A 68 -16.28 35.78 4.92
CA VAL A 68 -16.71 35.06 6.13
C VAL A 68 -16.26 33.60 6.08
N ALA A 69 -16.45 32.93 4.94
CA ALA A 69 -16.01 31.54 4.74
C ALA A 69 -14.48 31.41 4.86
N LEU A 70 -13.71 32.33 4.26
CA LEU A 70 -12.25 32.35 4.35
C LEU A 70 -11.79 32.57 5.80
N THR A 71 -12.43 33.49 6.51
CA THR A 71 -12.11 33.76 7.93
C THR A 71 -12.44 32.57 8.81
N ALA A 72 -13.59 31.91 8.58
CA ALA A 72 -13.96 30.69 9.28
C ALA A 72 -12.98 29.55 8.99
N ALA A 73 -12.53 29.39 7.74
CA ALA A 73 -11.50 28.41 7.37
C ALA A 73 -10.15 28.70 8.03
N VAL A 74 -9.73 29.97 8.11
CA VAL A 74 -8.50 30.38 8.81
C VAL A 74 -8.61 30.13 10.31
N ILE A 75 -9.75 30.45 10.93
CA ILE A 75 -10.02 30.16 12.35
C ILE A 75 -10.00 28.65 12.58
N TRP A 76 -10.66 27.86 11.73
CA TRP A 76 -10.67 26.40 11.82
C TRP A 76 -9.25 25.83 11.69
N ILE A 77 -8.47 26.28 10.70
CA ILE A 77 -7.06 25.91 10.57
C ILE A 77 -6.30 26.28 11.84
N ARG A 78 -6.44 27.49 12.38
CA ARG A 78 -5.71 27.91 13.59
C ARG A 78 -6.12 27.13 14.85
N LEU A 79 -7.39 26.78 14.98
CA LEU A 79 -7.91 26.02 16.12
C LEU A 79 -7.52 24.53 16.04
N PHE A 80 -7.45 23.96 14.83
CA PHE A 80 -7.21 22.53 14.62
C PHE A 80 -5.82 22.17 14.09
N SER A 81 -4.98 23.15 13.71
CA SER A 81 -3.59 22.93 13.27
C SER A 81 -2.61 22.72 14.43
N ASN A 82 -3.06 22.84 15.68
CA ASN A 82 -2.26 22.51 16.86
C ASN A 82 -2.18 20.99 17.11
N ARG A 83 -2.03 20.18 16.05
CA ARG A 83 -1.32 18.91 16.21
C ARG A 83 0.16 19.26 16.34
N THR A 84 0.59 19.43 17.57
CA THR A 84 2.00 19.56 17.93
C THR A 84 2.70 18.24 17.64
N TRP A 85 3.13 18.07 16.39
CA TRP A 85 4.13 17.04 16.03
C TRP A 85 5.42 17.19 16.85
N ALA A 86 5.62 18.36 17.47
CA ALA A 86 6.76 18.72 18.30
C ALA A 86 7.04 17.77 19.49
N ASN A 87 6.05 16.97 19.94
CA ASN A 87 6.22 16.02 21.05
C ASN A 87 5.85 14.57 20.71
N SER A 88 5.86 14.18 19.43
CA SER A 88 5.77 12.75 19.11
C SER A 88 6.99 12.05 19.70
N PRO A 89 6.83 10.98 20.51
CA PRO A 89 7.96 10.22 21.02
C PRO A 89 8.89 9.88 19.87
N ARG A 90 10.19 10.17 20.03
CA ARG A 90 11.16 9.80 18.99
C ARG A 90 11.10 8.28 18.84
N PRO A 91 11.06 7.75 17.61
CA PRO A 91 11.24 6.33 17.40
C PRO A 91 12.54 5.90 18.09
N HIS A 92 12.45 4.91 18.97
CA HIS A 92 13.61 4.28 19.58
C HIS A 92 13.75 2.90 18.95
N PHE A 93 14.96 2.58 18.52
CA PHE A 93 15.29 1.27 17.98
C PHE A 93 15.85 0.43 19.12
N VAL A 94 15.36 -0.80 19.24
CA VAL A 94 15.86 -1.79 20.19
C VAL A 94 16.36 -2.97 19.38
N ASP A 95 17.57 -3.43 19.69
CA ASP A 95 18.06 -4.68 19.13
C ASP A 95 17.25 -5.84 19.74
N VAL A 96 16.46 -6.50 18.90
CA VAL A 96 15.69 -7.68 19.25
C VAL A 96 16.30 -8.96 18.69
N ALA A 97 17.37 -8.88 17.90
CA ALA A 97 17.97 -10.04 17.25
C ALA A 97 18.30 -11.17 18.25
N PRO A 98 18.90 -10.92 19.43
CA PRO A 98 19.22 -11.99 20.40
C PRO A 98 18.01 -12.76 20.93
N ARG A 99 16.82 -12.15 20.93
CA ARG A 99 15.58 -12.75 21.45
C ARG A 99 14.54 -13.06 20.37
N SER A 100 14.81 -12.70 19.12
CA SER A 100 13.84 -12.76 18.01
C SER A 100 13.45 -14.17 17.59
N GLY A 101 14.30 -15.16 17.84
CA GLY A 101 14.10 -16.53 17.38
C GLY A 101 14.30 -16.72 15.86
N ILE A 102 14.74 -15.70 15.13
CA ILE A 102 15.01 -15.79 13.69
C ILE A 102 16.25 -16.66 13.47
N SER A 103 16.10 -17.75 12.71
CA SER A 103 17.16 -18.74 12.45
C SER A 103 17.39 -19.07 10.97
N TYR A 104 16.81 -18.27 10.07
CA TYR A 104 16.90 -18.51 8.63
C TYR A 104 18.35 -18.45 8.11
N SER A 105 18.73 -19.45 7.32
CA SER A 105 20.00 -19.50 6.59
C SER A 105 19.74 -19.79 5.13
N THR A 106 20.18 -18.88 4.25
CA THR A 106 20.05 -19.05 2.79
C THR A 106 20.99 -20.15 2.31
N ASN A 107 20.50 -21.00 1.41
CA ASN A 107 21.27 -22.07 0.78
C ASN A 107 21.27 -21.92 -0.74
N ASN A 108 22.40 -21.44 -1.26
CA ASN A 108 22.62 -21.25 -2.70
C ASN A 108 23.41 -22.40 -3.33
N HIS A 109 23.47 -23.58 -2.68
CA HIS A 109 24.21 -24.77 -3.12
C HIS A 109 25.68 -24.50 -3.46
N PHE A 110 26.45 -23.98 -2.50
CA PHE A 110 27.86 -23.68 -2.68
C PHE A 110 28.70 -24.96 -2.84
N THR A 111 29.19 -25.22 -4.06
CA THR A 111 29.93 -26.45 -4.41
C THR A 111 31.28 -26.17 -5.09
N GLY A 112 31.82 -24.95 -4.98
CA GLY A 112 33.07 -24.52 -5.62
C GLY A 112 32.96 -24.28 -7.14
N ARG A 113 32.11 -25.02 -7.84
CA ARG A 113 31.70 -24.72 -9.22
C ARG A 113 30.78 -23.50 -9.22
N LYS A 114 31.14 -22.50 -10.05
CA LYS A 114 30.38 -21.26 -10.18
C LYS A 114 29.27 -21.40 -11.20
N TYR A 115 28.06 -21.05 -10.79
CA TYR A 115 26.88 -20.94 -11.65
C TYR A 115 26.35 -19.50 -11.62
N PHE A 116 25.68 -19.06 -12.69
CA PHE A 116 25.19 -17.68 -12.80
C PHE A 116 24.10 -17.33 -11.78
N GLN A 117 23.51 -18.30 -11.08
CA GLN A 117 22.52 -18.09 -10.02
C GLN A 117 23.16 -17.67 -8.69
N GLN A 118 24.46 -17.89 -8.49
CA GLN A 118 25.19 -17.57 -7.25
C GLN A 118 25.61 -16.09 -7.02
N PRO A 119 25.58 -15.13 -7.98
CA PRO A 119 25.93 -13.75 -7.70
C PRO A 119 24.83 -13.01 -6.91
N MET A 120 23.66 -13.62 -6.67
CA MET A 120 22.55 -13.01 -5.95
C MET A 120 22.18 -13.82 -4.70
N CYS A 121 21.91 -13.11 -3.60
CA CYS A 121 21.23 -13.65 -2.43
C CYS A 121 19.71 -13.69 -2.67
N GLY A 122 18.97 -14.42 -1.83
CA GLY A 122 17.52 -14.38 -1.85
C GLY A 122 16.97 -13.00 -1.42
N GLY A 123 15.82 -12.64 -1.96
CA GLY A 123 15.03 -11.47 -1.61
C GLY A 123 14.25 -11.62 -0.31
N VAL A 124 13.90 -10.47 0.27
CA VAL A 124 13.15 -10.32 1.51
C VAL A 124 11.90 -9.50 1.23
N ALA A 125 10.77 -9.90 1.81
CA ALA A 125 9.52 -9.15 1.83
C ALA A 125 9.08 -8.93 3.28
N ILE A 126 8.55 -7.73 3.54
CA ILE A 126 7.91 -7.35 4.80
C ILE A 126 6.44 -7.11 4.49
N LEU A 127 5.56 -7.92 5.06
CA LEU A 127 4.11 -7.91 4.77
C LEU A 127 3.31 -8.34 6.00
N ASP A 128 2.06 -7.92 6.10
CA ASP A 128 1.09 -8.44 7.06
C ASP A 128 0.33 -9.58 6.37
N PHE A 129 0.81 -10.82 6.47
CA PHE A 129 0.32 -11.91 5.62
C PHE A 129 -1.05 -12.44 6.07
N ASP A 130 -1.41 -12.21 7.34
CA ASP A 130 -2.67 -12.67 7.92
C ASP A 130 -3.56 -11.56 8.47
N ASN A 131 -3.27 -10.31 8.08
CA ASN A 131 -4.04 -9.12 8.41
C ASN A 131 -4.21 -8.93 9.92
N ASP A 132 -3.19 -9.30 10.72
CA ASP A 132 -3.21 -9.17 12.18
C ASP A 132 -2.65 -7.83 12.70
N GLY A 133 -2.28 -6.94 11.76
CA GLY A 133 -1.75 -5.62 12.00
C GLY A 133 -0.27 -5.61 12.38
N ARG A 134 0.41 -6.76 12.32
CA ARG A 134 1.85 -6.88 12.56
C ARG A 134 2.55 -7.27 11.27
N MET A 135 3.68 -6.62 11.01
CA MET A 135 4.50 -6.96 9.86
C MET A 135 5.28 -8.25 10.14
N ASP A 136 5.14 -9.19 9.22
CA ASP A 136 5.84 -10.47 9.12
C ASP A 136 7.00 -10.40 8.12
N ILE A 137 7.79 -11.47 8.03
CA ILE A 137 8.97 -11.53 7.16
C ILE A 137 8.90 -12.76 6.27
N TYR A 138 8.96 -12.55 4.96
CA TYR A 138 9.13 -13.62 3.98
C TYR A 138 10.52 -13.55 3.33
N LEU A 139 11.16 -14.70 3.19
CA LEU A 139 12.52 -14.86 2.68
C LEU A 139 12.52 -15.91 1.56
N THR A 140 13.06 -15.54 0.41
CA THR A 140 13.30 -16.49 -0.67
C THR A 140 14.63 -17.21 -0.50
N ASN A 141 14.70 -18.44 -1.01
CA ASN A 141 15.88 -19.30 -0.89
C ASN A 141 16.27 -19.90 -2.25
N GLY A 142 17.52 -20.38 -2.34
CA GLY A 142 18.06 -21.02 -3.52
C GLY A 142 17.51 -22.42 -3.76
N ALA A 143 18.22 -23.16 -4.61
CA ALA A 143 17.91 -24.54 -4.96
C ALA A 143 19.22 -25.29 -5.24
N ARG A 144 19.15 -26.63 -5.33
CA ARG A 144 20.27 -27.43 -5.78
C ARG A 144 20.65 -27.06 -7.21
N LEU A 145 21.94 -26.88 -7.45
CA LEU A 145 22.51 -26.59 -8.77
C LEU A 145 23.30 -27.79 -9.30
N PRO A 146 23.24 -28.08 -10.61
CA PRO A 146 22.57 -27.31 -11.67
C PRO A 146 21.08 -27.64 -11.88
N GLU A 147 20.50 -28.59 -11.16
CA GLU A 147 19.16 -29.13 -11.44
C GLU A 147 18.01 -28.14 -11.15
N LEU A 148 18.30 -27.07 -10.41
CA LEU A 148 17.37 -26.05 -9.95
C LEU A 148 16.20 -26.59 -9.11
N ARG A 149 16.43 -27.67 -8.36
CA ARG A 149 15.39 -28.31 -7.54
C ARG A 149 15.60 -28.10 -6.05
N LYS A 150 14.51 -27.83 -5.32
CA LYS A 150 14.50 -27.81 -3.85
C LYS A 150 14.28 -29.22 -3.30
N GLU A 151 15.36 -29.98 -3.21
CA GLU A 151 15.29 -31.41 -2.84
C GLU A 151 14.98 -31.68 -1.37
N ASN A 152 15.23 -30.70 -0.49
CA ASN A 152 15.02 -30.84 0.95
C ASN A 152 14.75 -29.47 1.60
N PRO A 153 14.29 -29.44 2.87
CA PRO A 153 13.90 -28.21 3.54
C PRO A 153 14.98 -27.13 3.66
N SER A 154 16.27 -27.46 3.55
CA SER A 154 17.34 -26.44 3.57
C SER A 154 17.27 -25.47 2.38
N PHE A 155 16.55 -25.83 1.33
CA PHE A 155 16.29 -24.98 0.16
C PHE A 155 14.91 -24.31 0.20
N TYR A 156 14.07 -24.55 1.21
CA TYR A 156 12.74 -23.94 1.25
C TYR A 156 12.83 -22.45 1.52
N ASN A 157 11.86 -21.72 0.98
CA ASN A 157 11.62 -20.33 1.38
C ASN A 157 11.20 -20.30 2.85
N CYS A 158 11.12 -19.13 3.47
CA CYS A 158 10.79 -19.01 4.89
C CYS A 158 9.80 -17.87 5.12
N LEU A 159 8.68 -18.15 5.78
CA LEU A 159 7.72 -17.18 6.31
C LEU A 159 7.78 -17.19 7.83
N LEU A 160 8.12 -16.04 8.39
CA LEU A 160 8.26 -15.80 9.81
C LEU A 160 7.14 -14.87 10.28
N ARG A 161 6.19 -15.42 11.03
CA ARG A 161 5.08 -14.67 11.64
C ARG A 161 5.54 -13.93 12.89
N ASN A 162 5.24 -12.64 12.96
CA ASN A 162 5.51 -11.79 14.11
C ASN A 162 4.51 -12.04 15.25
N GLN A 163 5.03 -12.47 16.41
CA GLN A 163 4.20 -12.77 17.58
C GLN A 163 3.83 -11.53 18.42
N GLY A 164 4.28 -10.34 18.03
CA GLY A 164 3.99 -9.07 18.72
C GLY A 164 4.81 -8.79 19.98
N ASN A 165 5.59 -9.77 20.44
CA ASN A 165 6.50 -9.64 21.59
C ASN A 165 7.97 -9.47 21.17
N GLY A 166 8.23 -9.22 19.88
CA GLY A 166 9.59 -9.15 19.31
C GLY A 166 10.20 -10.52 19.00
N THR A 167 9.39 -11.58 18.97
CA THR A 167 9.78 -12.93 18.52
C THR A 167 9.00 -13.33 17.28
N PHE A 168 9.54 -14.30 16.53
CA PHE A 168 8.96 -14.78 15.28
C PHE A 168 8.77 -16.30 15.30
N LYS A 169 7.66 -16.76 14.70
CA LYS A 169 7.38 -18.19 14.48
C LYS A 169 7.53 -18.52 13.01
N ASP A 170 8.26 -19.58 12.69
CA ASP A 170 8.23 -20.15 11.34
C ASP A 170 6.85 -20.80 11.10
N VAL A 171 6.12 -20.28 10.11
CA VAL A 171 4.81 -20.76 9.68
C VAL A 171 4.82 -21.17 8.20
N THR A 172 6.00 -21.33 7.62
CA THR A 172 6.19 -21.56 6.17
C THR A 172 5.39 -22.75 5.65
N SER A 173 5.48 -23.88 6.34
CA SER A 173 4.78 -25.10 5.95
C SER A 173 3.28 -25.00 6.21
N GLU A 174 2.88 -24.36 7.31
CA GLU A 174 1.48 -24.12 7.67
C GLU A 174 0.78 -23.24 6.61
N ALA A 175 1.49 -22.24 6.08
CA ALA A 175 1.00 -21.33 5.04
C ALA A 175 1.12 -21.89 3.61
N GLY A 176 1.72 -23.06 3.41
CA GLY A 176 1.96 -23.64 2.07
C GLY A 176 2.99 -22.87 1.24
N LEU A 177 3.83 -22.07 1.87
CA LEU A 177 4.80 -21.16 1.23
C LEU A 177 6.24 -21.70 1.26
N THR A 178 6.40 -23.02 1.35
CA THR A 178 7.74 -23.66 1.31
C THR A 178 8.46 -23.38 -0.01
N GLY A 179 7.70 -23.14 -1.07
CA GLY A 179 8.22 -22.99 -2.42
C GLY A 179 8.83 -24.27 -2.96
N SER A 180 8.56 -25.45 -2.37
CA SER A 180 9.17 -26.74 -2.73
C SER A 180 9.05 -27.14 -4.21
N GLN A 181 8.05 -26.58 -4.90
CA GLN A 181 7.72 -26.75 -6.30
C GLN A 181 8.34 -25.68 -7.21
N LEU A 182 9.01 -24.68 -6.63
CA LEU A 182 9.71 -23.62 -7.33
C LEU A 182 11.19 -23.97 -7.50
N ASP A 183 11.81 -23.28 -8.45
CA ASP A 183 13.23 -23.38 -8.72
C ASP A 183 14.02 -22.41 -7.79
N PHE A 184 15.18 -21.94 -8.23
CA PHE A 184 16.01 -21.00 -7.48
C PHE A 184 15.32 -19.63 -7.40
N CYS A 185 14.91 -19.20 -6.21
CA CYS A 185 14.19 -17.95 -6.03
C CYS A 185 15.14 -16.78 -5.75
N TYR A 186 14.93 -15.63 -6.41
CA TYR A 186 15.80 -14.46 -6.29
C TYR A 186 15.15 -13.28 -5.59
N GLY A 187 13.94 -12.95 -6.02
CA GLY A 187 13.27 -11.72 -5.64
C GLY A 187 11.84 -11.99 -5.22
N VAL A 188 11.35 -11.12 -4.37
CA VAL A 188 9.96 -11.12 -3.94
C VAL A 188 9.44 -9.69 -3.94
N ALA A 189 8.19 -9.52 -4.39
CA ALA A 189 7.43 -8.29 -4.25
C ALA A 189 6.10 -8.60 -3.58
N THR A 190 5.53 -7.61 -2.89
CA THR A 190 4.26 -7.76 -2.16
C THR A 190 3.27 -6.70 -2.59
N GLY A 191 1.99 -7.02 -2.52
CA GLY A 191 0.89 -6.11 -2.79
C GLY A 191 -0.42 -6.86 -2.96
N ASP A 192 -1.54 -6.20 -2.70
CA ASP A 192 -2.88 -6.74 -2.97
C ASP A 192 -3.15 -6.63 -4.49
N PHE A 193 -2.88 -7.70 -5.22
CA PHE A 193 -2.88 -7.70 -6.68
C PHE A 193 -4.27 -7.97 -7.26
N ASP A 194 -5.08 -8.80 -6.59
CA ASP A 194 -6.44 -9.11 -7.01
C ASP A 194 -7.53 -8.31 -6.26
N ASN A 195 -7.11 -7.41 -5.37
CA ASN A 195 -7.95 -6.46 -4.65
C ASN A 195 -8.95 -7.16 -3.72
N ASP A 196 -8.53 -8.27 -3.10
CA ASP A 196 -9.30 -9.03 -2.12
C ASP A 196 -9.05 -8.60 -0.67
N GLY A 197 -8.10 -7.68 -0.47
CA GLY A 197 -7.72 -7.15 0.84
C GLY A 197 -6.70 -8.00 1.59
N ALA A 198 -6.17 -9.07 0.98
CA ALA A 198 -5.00 -9.79 1.45
C ALA A 198 -3.75 -9.33 0.68
N THR A 199 -2.59 -9.38 1.33
CA THR A 199 -1.32 -9.04 0.66
C THR A 199 -0.80 -10.26 -0.09
N ASP A 200 -0.64 -10.15 -1.41
CA ASP A 200 -0.06 -11.22 -2.23
C ASP A 200 1.47 -11.21 -2.22
N LEU A 201 2.03 -12.37 -2.58
CA LEU A 201 3.46 -12.56 -2.87
C LEU A 201 3.68 -12.86 -4.35
N PHE A 202 4.51 -12.03 -4.99
CA PHE A 202 5.07 -12.30 -6.30
C PHE A 202 6.51 -12.78 -6.17
N VAL A 203 6.79 -14.04 -6.53
CA VAL A 203 8.12 -14.65 -6.40
C VAL A 203 8.76 -14.86 -7.78
N CYS A 204 9.99 -14.38 -7.94
CA CYS A 204 10.80 -14.56 -9.14
C CYS A 204 11.69 -15.81 -9.01
N ASN A 205 11.52 -16.81 -9.89
CA ASN A 205 12.21 -18.09 -9.82
C ASN A 205 12.63 -18.69 -11.19
#